data_AF-A0A0N1BD32-F1
#
_entry.id   AF-A0A0N1BD32-F1
#
_cell.length_a   1.000
_cell.length_b   1.000
_cell.length_c   1.000
_cell.angle_alpha   90.00
_cell.angle_beta   90.00
_cell.angle_gamma   90.00
#
_symmetry.space_group_name_H-M   'P 1'
#
loop_
_entity.id
_entity.type
_entity.pdbx_description
1 polymer ?
#
loop_
_entity_poly.entity_id
_entity_poly.type
_entity_poly.pdbx_seq_one_letter_code
_entity_poly.pdbx_strand_id
1 'polypeptide(L)'
;MHLACRHANGGDAFRGQRVIIGIDLGTTNSAAAIFRNGVAELVPNRLGETLTPSAVSVDDKGVVLVGRAARERQASHPKATATAFKRYMGSQRMTRLAGRDFAQETC
;
A
#
# COMPACT_ATOMS: atom_id res chain seq x y z
N MET A 1 -28.83 40.39 10.68
CA MET A 1 -28.84 39.02 10.10
C MET A 1 -27.40 38.68 9.74
N HIS A 2 -26.65 38.01 10.64
CA HIS A 2 -25.28 37.58 10.34
C HIS A 2 -25.11 36.16 10.88
N LEU A 3 -25.04 35.23 9.94
CA LEU A 3 -25.00 33.79 10.15
C LEU A 3 -23.54 33.40 10.45
N ALA A 4 -23.25 32.90 11.65
CA ALA A 4 -21.94 32.37 11.99
C ALA A 4 -21.74 31.00 11.32
N CYS A 5 -20.95 30.95 10.25
CA CYS A 5 -20.46 29.71 9.68
C CYS A 5 -19.32 29.18 10.56
N ARG A 6 -19.62 28.18 11.42
CA ARG A 6 -18.58 27.44 12.15
C ARG A 6 -17.86 26.52 11.17
N HIS A 7 -16.63 26.89 10.80
CA HIS A 7 -15.68 25.94 10.23
C HIS A 7 -15.31 24.92 11.31
N ALA A 8 -15.79 23.68 11.17
CA ALA A 8 -15.28 22.54 11.91
C ALA A 8 -13.90 22.19 11.35
N ASN A 9 -12.85 22.79 11.91
CA ASN A 9 -11.47 22.38 11.64
C ASN A 9 -11.18 21.08 12.40
N GLY A 10 -11.43 19.94 11.76
CA GLY A 10 -10.98 18.62 12.21
C GLY A 10 -9.49 18.37 11.93
N GLY A 11 -8.65 19.39 12.11
CA GLY A 11 -7.30 19.46 11.51
C GLY A 11 -6.12 19.58 12.46
N ASP A 12 -6.28 19.45 13.79
CA ASP A 12 -5.18 19.79 14.72
C ASP A 12 -4.97 18.82 15.89
N ALA A 13 -4.99 17.50 15.62
CA ALA A 13 -4.72 16.47 16.64
C ALA A 13 -3.31 15.83 16.54
N PHE A 14 -2.41 16.35 15.70
CA PHE A 14 -1.17 15.62 15.35
C PHE A 14 0.15 16.37 15.61
N ARG A 15 0.14 17.59 16.16
CA ARG A 15 1.40 18.26 16.54
C ARG A 15 1.94 17.69 17.85
N GLY A 16 2.95 16.82 17.74
CA GLY A 16 3.88 16.52 18.85
C GLY A 16 3.88 15.10 19.39
N GLN A 17 3.02 14.20 18.89
CA GLN A 17 3.02 12.80 19.34
C GLN A 17 3.72 11.89 18.32
N ARG A 18 4.71 11.11 18.79
CA ARG A 18 5.31 10.04 17.98
C ARG A 18 4.28 8.94 17.80
N VAL A 19 3.79 8.81 16.59
CA VAL A 19 2.91 7.72 16.17
C VAL A 19 3.78 6.53 15.76
N ILE A 20 3.43 5.33 16.25
CA ILE A 20 4.06 4.09 15.80
C ILE A 20 3.16 3.49 14.72
N ILE A 21 3.76 3.14 13.57
CA ILE A 21 3.07 2.45 12.48
C ILE A 21 3.55 0.99 12.46
N GLY A 22 2.62 0.06 12.63
CA GLY A 22 2.85 -1.35 12.39
C GLY A 22 2.58 -1.67 10.92
N ILE A 23 3.48 -2.40 10.27
CA ILE A 23 3.31 -2.85 8.89
C ILE A 23 3.48 -4.36 8.87
N ASP A 24 2.44 -5.06 8.42
CA ASP A 24 2.50 -6.49 8.11
C ASP A 24 2.71 -6.67 6.61
N LEU A 25 3.84 -7.27 6.25
CA LEU A 25 4.23 -7.53 4.87
C LEU A 25 4.03 -9.00 4.50
N GLY A 26 2.80 -9.49 4.61
CA GLY A 26 2.42 -10.84 4.18
C GLY A 26 2.59 -11.08 2.67
N THR A 27 2.80 -12.34 2.29
CA THR A 27 3.07 -12.74 0.89
C THR A 27 1.90 -12.53 -0.05
N THR A 28 0.67 -12.68 0.46
CA THR A 28 -0.59 -12.51 -0.31
C THR A 28 -1.22 -11.15 -0.07
N ASN A 29 -1.25 -10.69 1.18
CA ASN A 29 -1.82 -9.40 1.58
C ASN A 29 -0.88 -8.69 2.55
N SER A 30 -1.01 -7.38 2.62
CA SER A 30 -0.35 -6.52 3.60
C SER A 30 -1.39 -5.73 4.38
N ALA A 31 -1.03 -5.32 5.58
CA ALA A 31 -1.86 -4.46 6.43
C ALA A 31 -0.98 -3.39 7.09
N ALA A 32 -1.60 -2.28 7.45
CA ALA A 32 -0.97 -1.24 8.26
C ALA A 32 -1.84 -0.94 9.48
N ALA A 33 -1.21 -0.65 10.60
CA ALA A 33 -1.87 -0.25 11.83
C ALA A 33 -1.21 1.00 12.40
N ILE A 34 -2.00 1.85 13.02
CA ILE A 34 -1.54 2.98 13.80
C ILE A 34 -1.68 2.64 15.29
N PHE A 35 -0.59 2.77 16.05
CA PHE A 35 -0.63 2.62 17.50
C PHE A 35 -0.65 4.01 18.14
N ARG A 36 -1.76 4.31 18.82
CA ARG A 36 -2.00 5.59 19.52
C ARG A 36 -2.83 5.33 20.77
N ASN A 37 -2.61 6.11 21.83
CA ASN A 37 -3.39 6.03 23.07
C ASN A 37 -3.47 4.61 23.66
N GLY A 38 -2.41 3.82 23.52
CA GLY A 38 -2.34 2.44 24.04
C GLY A 38 -3.10 1.40 23.20
N VAL A 39 -3.66 1.77 22.05
CA VAL A 39 -4.46 0.89 21.19
C VAL A 39 -3.89 0.87 19.76
N ALA A 40 -3.89 -0.31 19.14
CA ALA A 40 -3.58 -0.49 17.72
C ALA A 40 -4.88 -0.48 16.91
N GLU A 41 -4.95 0.37 15.89
CA GLU A 41 -6.08 0.45 14.97
C GLU A 41 -5.63 0.19 13.54
N LEU A 42 -6.35 -0.65 12.80
CA LEU A 42 -6.04 -0.91 11.38
C LEU A 42 -6.34 0.33 10.52
N VAL A 43 -5.44 0.62 9.59
CA VAL A 43 -5.58 1.73 8.64
C VAL A 43 -6.18 1.19 7.34
N PRO A 44 -7.38 1.64 6.93
CA PRO A 44 -7.94 1.28 5.64
C PRO A 44 -7.14 1.89 4.50
N ASN A 45 -7.01 1.15 3.41
CA ASN A 45 -6.44 1.63 2.16
C ASN A 45 -7.40 2.61 1.46
N ARG A 46 -7.01 3.13 0.29
CA ARG A 46 -7.81 4.09 -0.49
C ARG A 46 -9.19 3.56 -0.93
N LEU A 47 -9.42 2.26 -0.85
CA LEU A 47 -10.66 1.58 -1.19
C LEU A 47 -11.52 1.26 0.04
N GLY A 48 -11.07 1.66 1.24
CA GLY A 48 -11.77 1.38 2.51
C GLY A 48 -11.44 0.00 3.10
N GLU A 49 -10.53 -0.77 2.49
CA GLU A 49 -10.21 -2.13 2.92
C GLU A 49 -8.99 -2.14 3.84
N THR A 50 -9.00 -2.92 4.92
CA THR A 50 -7.86 -3.02 5.85
C THR A 50 -6.74 -3.93 5.34
N LEU A 51 -7.04 -4.81 4.38
CA LEU A 51 -6.07 -5.65 3.70
C LEU A 51 -5.80 -5.13 2.29
N THR A 52 -4.54 -5.08 1.91
CA THR A 52 -4.10 -4.69 0.57
C THR A 52 -3.37 -5.85 -0.10
N PRO A 53 -3.79 -6.32 -1.28
CA PRO A 53 -3.07 -7.39 -1.99
C PRO A 53 -1.59 -7.05 -2.20
N SER A 54 -0.72 -8.01 -1.92
CA SER A 54 0.72 -7.93 -2.18
C SER A 54 1.01 -8.18 -3.66
N ALA A 55 0.59 -7.22 -4.49
CA ALA A 55 0.68 -7.24 -5.93
C ALA A 55 1.19 -5.89 -6.44
N VAL A 56 2.07 -5.92 -7.44
CA VAL A 56 2.57 -4.75 -8.15
C VAL A 56 2.42 -4.98 -9.65
N SER A 57 1.95 -3.98 -10.38
CA SER A 57 1.82 -4.01 -11.83
C SER A 57 2.37 -2.73 -12.43
N VAL A 58 2.96 -2.80 -13.61
CA VAL A 58 3.41 -1.62 -14.37
C VAL A 58 2.50 -1.50 -15.59
N ASP A 59 1.96 -0.31 -15.84
CA ASP A 59 1.18 -0.05 -17.05
C ASP A 59 2.05 0.35 -18.24
N ASP A 60 1.43 0.48 -19.42
CA ASP A 60 2.14 0.78 -20.66
C ASP A 60 2.75 2.19 -20.68
N LYS A 61 2.32 3.07 -19.76
CA LYS A 61 2.88 4.42 -19.56
C LYS A 61 3.98 4.42 -18.50
N GLY A 62 4.31 3.26 -17.92
CA GLY A 62 5.31 3.10 -16.88
C GLY A 62 4.83 3.46 -15.47
N VAL A 63 3.53 3.67 -15.27
CA VAL A 63 2.94 3.94 -13.96
C VAL A 63 2.86 2.65 -13.15
N VAL A 64 3.29 2.72 -11.89
CA VAL A 64 3.20 1.61 -10.95
C VAL A 64 1.83 1.59 -10.29
N LEU A 65 1.17 0.44 -10.40
CA LEU A 65 -0.07 0.09 -9.73
C LEU A 65 0.25 -0.88 -8.59
N VAL A 66 -0.43 -0.74 -7.46
CA VAL A 66 -0.23 -1.59 -6.27
C VAL A 66 -1.58 -2.02 -5.71
N GLY A 67 -1.64 -3.17 -5.05
CA GLY A 67 -2.84 -3.63 -4.37
C GLY A 67 -3.86 -4.24 -5.33
N ARG A 68 -5.15 -3.95 -5.11
CA ARG A 68 -6.24 -4.53 -5.91
C ARG A 68 -6.10 -4.23 -7.41
N ALA A 69 -5.77 -2.99 -7.77
CA ALA A 69 -5.59 -2.60 -9.17
C ALA A 69 -4.49 -3.41 -9.89
N ALA A 70 -3.39 -3.72 -9.19
CA ALA A 70 -2.36 -4.60 -9.73
C ALA A 70 -2.83 -6.06 -9.80
N ARG A 71 -3.50 -6.54 -8.76
CA ARG A 71 -4.01 -7.92 -8.68
C ARG A 71 -5.01 -8.24 -9.80
N GLU A 72 -5.89 -7.31 -10.14
CA GLU A 72 -6.87 -7.46 -11.24
C GLU A 72 -6.19 -7.58 -12.61
N ARG A 73 -5.00 -7.00 -12.77
CA ARG A 73 -4.20 -7.07 -14.00
C ARG A 73 -3.41 -8.38 -14.12
N GLN A 74 -3.36 -9.24 -13.11
CA GLN A 74 -2.56 -10.47 -13.14
C GLN A 74 -2.91 -11.37 -14.33
N ALA A 75 -4.20 -11.49 -14.66
CA ALA A 75 -4.65 -12.36 -15.75
C ALA A 75 -4.42 -11.73 -17.14
N SER A 76 -4.62 -10.43 -17.28
CA SER A 76 -4.51 -9.72 -18.56
C SER A 76 -3.08 -9.27 -18.90
N HIS A 77 -2.29 -8.91 -17.88
CA HIS A 77 -0.92 -8.42 -18.01
C HIS A 77 0.05 -9.19 -17.10
N PRO A 78 0.16 -10.53 -17.25
CA PRO A 78 0.97 -11.35 -16.35
C PRO A 78 2.46 -11.02 -16.38
N LYS A 79 3.00 -10.57 -17.53
CA LYS A 79 4.41 -10.17 -17.67
C LYS A 79 4.72 -8.78 -17.10
N ALA A 80 3.69 -8.01 -16.79
CA ALA A 80 3.82 -6.70 -16.18
C ALA A 80 3.29 -6.68 -14.74
N THR A 81 2.93 -7.84 -14.19
CA THR A 81 2.34 -7.96 -12.85
C THR A 81 3.05 -9.02 -12.01
N ALA A 82 3.60 -8.60 -10.87
CA ALA A 82 4.19 -9.48 -9.87
C ALA A 82 3.20 -9.74 -8.72
N THR A 83 3.12 -11.01 -8.31
CA THR A 83 2.51 -11.42 -7.03
C THR A 83 3.44 -12.38 -6.30
N ALA A 84 3.27 -12.45 -4.98
CA ALA A 84 4.02 -13.35 -4.11
C ALA A 84 5.56 -13.21 -4.19
N PHE A 85 6.03 -12.07 -4.71
CA PHE A 85 7.44 -11.68 -4.82
C PHE A 85 8.13 -11.66 -3.45
N LYS A 86 7.37 -11.37 -2.40
CA LYS A 86 7.79 -11.45 -1.00
C LYS A 86 8.34 -12.82 -0.56
N ARG A 87 8.01 -13.91 -1.24
CA ARG A 87 8.60 -15.24 -0.98
C ARG A 87 10.10 -15.31 -1.33
N TYR A 88 10.58 -14.37 -2.12
CA TYR A 88 11.96 -14.33 -2.60
C TYR A 88 12.77 -13.20 -1.95
N MET A 89 12.21 -12.47 -0.97
CA MET A 89 12.93 -11.45 -0.21
C MET A 89 14.21 -12.03 0.41
N GLY A 90 15.31 -11.27 0.35
CA GLY A 90 16.61 -11.75 0.81
C GLY A 90 17.32 -12.72 -0.13
N SER A 91 16.74 -13.01 -1.31
CA SER A 91 17.43 -13.74 -2.38
C SER A 91 17.94 -12.78 -3.46
N GLN A 92 18.87 -13.24 -4.30
CA GLN A 92 19.34 -12.47 -5.47
C GLN A 92 18.39 -12.54 -6.68
N ARG A 93 17.18 -13.07 -6.49
CA ARG A 93 16.24 -13.25 -7.59
C ARG A 93 15.71 -11.90 -8.07
N MET A 94 15.74 -11.70 -9.39
CA MET A 94 15.14 -10.55 -10.04
C MET A 94 13.75 -10.90 -10.60
N THR A 95 12.83 -9.94 -10.52
CA THR A 95 11.51 -9.99 -11.15
C THR A 95 11.49 -9.02 -12.32
N ARG A 96 11.22 -9.51 -13.52
CA ARG A 96 11.11 -8.67 -14.71
C ARG A 96 9.68 -8.21 -14.92
N LEU A 97 9.44 -6.90 -14.90
CA LEU A 97 8.13 -6.26 -15.10
C LEU A 97 8.23 -5.19 -16.19
N ALA A 98 7.37 -5.29 -17.20
CA ALA A 98 7.33 -4.33 -18.32
C ALA A 98 8.71 -4.04 -18.94
N GLY A 99 9.54 -5.08 -19.05
CA GLY A 99 10.88 -4.99 -19.65
C GLY A 99 12.00 -4.54 -18.72
N ARG A 100 11.70 -4.15 -17.47
CA ARG A 100 12.66 -3.71 -16.44
C ARG A 100 12.82 -4.76 -15.35
N ASP A 101 14.01 -4.86 -14.77
CA ASP A 101 14.30 -5.81 -13.69
C ASP A 101 14.22 -5.11 -12.32
N PHE A 102 13.54 -5.76 -11.38
CA PHE A 102 13.37 -5.31 -10.00
C PHE A 102 13.88 -6.37 -9.03
N ALA A 103 14.66 -5.95 -8.03
CA ALA A 103 14.93 -6.78 -6.85
C ALA A 103 13.66 -6.87 -5.99
N GLN A 104 13.56 -7.89 -5.15
CA GLN A 104 12.34 -8.13 -4.37
C GLN A 104 12.06 -6.99 -3.37
N GLU A 105 13.12 -6.35 -2.89
CA GLU A 105 13.11 -5.20 -1.98
C GLU A 105 12.63 -3.91 -2.66
N THR A 106 12.65 -3.89 -4.00
CA THR A 106 12.29 -2.72 -4.84
C THR A 106 11.07 -2.96 -5.73
N CYS A 107 10.47 -4.15 -5.64
CA CYS A 107 9.36 -4.58 -6.47
C CYS A 107 8.06 -3.91 -6.02
#